data_AF-A0AAE3KNW1-F1
#
_entry.id   AF-A0AAE3KNW1-F1
#
_cell.length_a   1.000
_cell.length_b   1.000
_cell.length_c   1.000
_cell.angle_alpha   90.00
_cell.angle_beta   90.00
_cell.angle_gamma   90.00
#
_symmetry.space_group_name_H-M   'P 1'
#
loop_
_entity.id
_entity.type
_entity.pdbx_description
1 polymer ?
#
loop_
_entity_poly.entity_id
_entity_poly.type
_entity_poly.pdbx_seq_one_letter_code
_entity_poly.pdbx_strand_id
1 'polypeptide(L)'
;MLMLLAALAVQPLSVPVGEVAISAIICVNNSRNSWDITVFITTSPEQEQQELIQGSEIDTQLINESGTRLTLLQRPSGSLAETGGGLGTSTTASFEFQRSEDIPRQLLVTYQGQTAQFNIIPTQEDRAMCE
;
A
#
# COMPACT_ATOMS: atom_id res chain seq x y z
N MET A 1 -6.17 -20.52 -25.45
CA MET A 1 -6.64 -19.22 -24.97
C MET A 1 -5.71 -18.82 -23.83
N LEU A 2 -4.65 -18.04 -24.12
CA LEU A 2 -3.74 -17.54 -23.08
C LEU A 2 -4.47 -16.43 -22.32
N MET A 3 -4.71 -16.62 -21.03
CA MET A 3 -5.12 -15.51 -20.17
C MET A 3 -3.90 -14.60 -19.97
N LEU A 4 -3.99 -13.36 -20.45
CA LEU A 4 -3.05 -12.30 -20.12
C LEU A 4 -3.15 -12.04 -18.60
N LEU A 5 -2.08 -12.31 -17.86
CA LEU A 5 -1.90 -11.86 -16.48
C LEU A 5 -1.52 -10.38 -16.51
N ALA A 6 -2.44 -9.51 -16.10
CA ALA A 6 -2.17 -8.09 -15.90
C ALA A 6 -1.55 -7.88 -14.50
N ALA A 7 -0.35 -7.34 -14.43
CA ALA A 7 0.16 -6.69 -13.23
C ALA A 7 -0.46 -5.28 -13.16
N LEU A 8 -0.68 -4.75 -11.95
CA LEU A 8 -1.09 -3.35 -11.79
C LEU A 8 0.11 -2.61 -11.20
N ALA A 9 0.64 -1.63 -11.93
CA ALA A 9 1.52 -0.65 -11.31
C ALA A 9 0.69 0.23 -10.37
N VAL A 10 1.24 0.45 -9.19
CA VAL A 10 0.86 1.61 -8.40
C VAL A 10 1.90 2.65 -8.72
N GLN A 11 1.52 3.73 -9.40
CA GLN A 11 2.39 4.89 -9.43
C GLN A 11 2.21 5.62 -8.09
N PRO A 12 3.23 5.67 -7.22
CA PRO A 12 3.17 6.57 -6.09
C PRO A 12 3.22 8.00 -6.64
N LEU A 13 2.09 8.71 -6.54
CA LEU A 13 2.22 10.12 -6.26
C LEU A 13 2.72 10.15 -4.82
N SER A 14 4.03 10.31 -4.61
CA SER A 14 4.55 10.59 -3.27
C SER A 14 3.87 11.87 -2.81
N VAL A 15 2.80 11.74 -2.04
CA VAL A 15 2.13 12.89 -1.45
C VAL A 15 2.84 13.10 -0.12
N PRO A 16 3.54 14.22 0.10
CA PRO A 16 3.92 14.59 1.45
C PRO A 16 2.63 14.73 2.26
N VAL A 17 2.46 13.83 3.20
CA VAL A 17 1.36 13.83 4.15
C VAL A 17 1.92 14.46 5.42
N GLY A 18 1.98 15.79 5.43
CA GLY A 18 2.77 16.53 6.42
C GLY A 18 4.27 16.32 6.21
N GLU A 19 4.95 15.77 7.23
CA GLU A 19 6.41 15.52 7.23
C GLU A 19 6.77 14.07 6.86
N VAL A 20 5.79 13.23 6.53
CA VAL A 20 6.02 11.83 6.11
C VAL A 20 5.74 11.63 4.62
N ALA A 21 6.48 10.73 4.00
CA ALA A 21 6.22 10.27 2.64
C ALA A 21 5.55 8.89 2.68
N ILE A 22 4.43 8.74 1.98
CA ILE A 22 3.72 7.47 1.84
C ILE A 22 3.87 6.98 0.40
N SER A 23 4.26 5.72 0.24
CA SER A 23 4.24 5.00 -1.03
C SER A 23 3.63 3.62 -0.86
N ALA A 24 3.19 3.00 -1.96
CA ALA A 24 2.58 1.69 -1.91
C ALA A 24 2.87 0.86 -3.16
N ILE A 25 2.90 -0.46 -2.98
CA ILE A 25 2.95 -1.48 -4.04
C ILE A 25 1.68 -2.31 -3.92
N ILE A 26 1.08 -2.68 -5.06
CA ILE A 26 -0.08 -3.57 -5.13
C ILE A 26 0.29 -4.74 -6.04
N CYS A 27 0.11 -5.95 -5.53
CA CYS A 27 0.39 -7.19 -6.24
C CYS A 27 -0.87 -8.06 -6.32
N VAL A 28 -1.03 -8.77 -7.43
CA VAL A 28 -2.03 -9.85 -7.54
C VAL A 28 -1.46 -11.10 -6.89
N ASN A 29 -2.16 -11.65 -5.90
CA ASN A 29 -1.86 -12.97 -5.36
C ASN A 29 -2.81 -14.02 -5.94
N ASN A 30 -2.34 -14.80 -6.91
CA ASN A 30 -3.17 -15.81 -7.57
C ASN A 30 -3.40 -17.06 -6.72
N SER A 31 -2.52 -17.39 -5.77
CA SER A 31 -2.69 -18.58 -4.93
C SER A 31 -3.73 -18.37 -3.83
N ARG A 32 -3.80 -17.15 -3.29
CA ARG A 32 -4.79 -16.75 -2.28
C ARG A 32 -6.04 -16.06 -2.85
N ASN A 33 -6.05 -15.80 -4.16
CA ASN A 33 -7.11 -15.05 -4.83
C ASN A 33 -7.35 -13.67 -4.17
N SER A 34 -6.29 -12.91 -3.98
CA SER A 34 -6.28 -11.63 -3.26
C SER A 34 -5.40 -10.57 -3.92
N TRP A 35 -5.56 -9.34 -3.45
CA TRP A 35 -4.65 -8.22 -3.71
C TRP A 35 -3.79 -8.01 -2.46
N ASP A 36 -2.47 -8.11 -2.62
CA ASP A 36 -1.51 -7.83 -1.56
C ASP A 36 -1.04 -6.38 -1.71
N ILE A 37 -1.22 -5.56 -0.67
CA ILE A 37 -0.82 -4.16 -0.63
C ILE A 37 0.31 -3.99 0.36
N THR A 38 1.44 -3.46 -0.08
CA THR A 38 2.55 -3.11 0.79
C THR A 38 2.68 -1.60 0.81
N VAL A 39 2.44 -0.99 1.97
CA VAL A 39 2.58 0.44 2.21
C VAL A 39 3.92 0.70 2.87
N PHE A 40 4.63 1.72 2.40
CA PHE A 40 5.84 2.24 3.00
C PHE A 40 5.58 3.65 3.52
N ILE A 41 5.88 3.87 4.79
CA ILE A 41 5.83 5.18 5.44
C ILE A 41 7.27 5.57 5.75
N THR A 42 7.75 6.65 5.15
CA THR A 42 9.09 7.18 5.37
C THR A 42 8.99 8.46 6.19
N THR A 43 9.75 8.54 7.29
CA THR A 43 9.84 9.71 8.16
C THR A 43 11.25 10.31 8.08
N SER A 44 11.37 11.62 8.38
CA SER A 44 12.65 12.31 8.41
C SER A 44 13.41 12.03 9.72
N PRO A 45 14.75 12.20 9.76
CA PRO A 45 15.56 12.03 10.98
C PRO A 45 15.10 12.89 12.16
N GLU A 46 14.53 14.05 11.88
CA GLU A 46 14.07 15.01 12.89
C GLU A 46 12.84 14.47 13.65
N GLN A 47 12.16 13.46 13.10
CA GLN A 47 11.02 12.77 13.70
C GLN A 47 11.37 11.39 14.29
N GLU A 48 12.62 10.92 14.22
CA GLU A 48 13.07 9.60 14.72
C GLU A 48 12.87 9.38 16.23
N GLN A 49 12.42 10.39 16.98
CA GLN A 49 12.03 10.24 18.39
C GLN A 49 10.60 9.71 18.59
N GLN A 50 9.88 9.35 17.52
CA GLN A 50 8.55 8.76 17.63
C GLN A 50 8.62 7.28 18.05
N GLU A 51 7.64 6.87 18.85
CA GLU A 51 7.40 5.46 19.18
C GLU A 51 7.20 4.65 17.89
N LEU A 52 7.57 3.36 17.92
CA LEU A 52 7.40 2.46 16.77
C LEU A 52 5.96 2.54 16.25
N ILE A 53 5.82 2.83 14.96
CA ILE A 53 4.52 2.91 14.30
C ILE A 53 3.75 1.61 14.51
N GLN A 54 2.53 1.72 15.02
CA GLN A 54 1.65 0.57 15.20
C GLN A 54 0.87 0.28 13.93
N GLY A 55 0.72 -0.98 13.55
CA GLY A 55 -0.12 -1.37 12.40
C GLY A 55 -1.58 -0.94 12.54
N SER A 56 -2.05 -0.65 13.77
CA SER A 56 -3.37 -0.08 14.01
C SER A 56 -3.52 1.37 13.57
N GLU A 57 -2.43 2.11 13.44
CA GLU A 57 -2.42 3.54 13.05
C GLU A 57 -2.52 3.76 11.55
N ILE A 58 -2.36 2.68 10.77
CA ILE A 58 -2.43 2.70 9.32
C ILE A 58 -3.74 2.04 8.90
N ASP A 59 -4.54 2.77 8.14
CA ASP A 59 -5.75 2.27 7.50
C ASP A 59 -5.61 2.32 5.98
N THR A 60 -6.20 1.36 5.29
CA THR A 60 -6.19 1.32 3.82
C THR A 60 -7.56 0.98 3.26
N GLN A 61 -7.89 1.61 2.14
CA GLN A 61 -9.10 1.29 1.37
C GLN A 61 -8.71 1.10 -0.09
N LEU A 62 -9.02 -0.08 -0.61
CA LEU A 62 -8.89 -0.38 -2.03
C LEU A 62 -10.26 -0.21 -2.68
N ILE A 63 -10.33 0.55 -3.77
CA ILE A 63 -11.57 0.91 -4.46
C ILE A 63 -11.45 0.50 -5.92
N ASN A 64 -12.46 -0.20 -6.43
CA ASN A 64 -12.51 -0.65 -7.82
C ASN A 64 -13.03 0.43 -8.78
N GLU A 65 -13.07 0.12 -10.07
CA GLU A 65 -13.56 1.05 -11.11
C GLU A 65 -15.01 1.51 -10.92
N SER A 66 -15.86 0.67 -10.30
CA SER A 66 -17.26 1.00 -10.01
C SER A 66 -17.44 1.86 -8.75
N GLY A 67 -16.35 2.18 -8.04
CA GLY A 67 -16.38 2.96 -6.80
C GLY A 67 -16.68 2.12 -5.54
N THR A 68 -16.73 0.80 -5.69
CA THR A 68 -16.96 -0.14 -4.58
C THR A 68 -15.66 -0.39 -3.82
N ARG A 69 -15.74 -0.36 -2.49
CA ARG A 69 -14.61 -0.73 -1.60
C ARG A 69 -14.46 -2.24 -1.57
N LEU A 70 -13.25 -2.73 -1.83
CA LEU A 70 -12.94 -4.15 -1.72
C LEU A 70 -12.86 -4.55 -0.23
N THR A 71 -13.23 -5.81 0.05
CA THR A 71 -13.20 -6.36 1.40
C THR A 71 -11.77 -6.54 1.88
N LEU A 72 -11.41 -5.93 3.01
CA LEU A 72 -10.14 -6.17 3.69
C LEU A 72 -10.15 -7.54 4.37
N LEU A 73 -9.17 -8.39 4.07
CA LEU A 73 -8.99 -9.73 4.62
C LEU A 73 -7.98 -9.73 5.77
N GLN A 74 -6.87 -9.02 5.59
CA GLN A 74 -5.80 -8.94 6.59
C GLN A 74 -5.30 -7.51 6.74
N ARG A 75 -5.04 -7.13 8.00
CA ARG A 75 -4.38 -5.88 8.36
C ARG A 75 -3.10 -6.16 9.14
N PRO A 76 -2.11 -5.24 9.11
CA PRO A 76 -0.95 -5.35 9.97
C PRO A 76 -1.34 -5.15 11.44
N SER A 77 -0.62 -5.81 12.35
CA SER A 77 -0.89 -5.77 13.78
C SER A 77 0.39 -5.59 14.59
N GLY A 78 0.29 -4.89 15.72
CA GLY A 78 1.42 -4.62 16.61
C GLY A 78 2.41 -3.59 16.06
N SER A 79 3.57 -3.46 16.71
CA SER A 79 4.64 -2.59 16.26
C SER A 79 5.21 -3.08 14.92
N LEU A 80 5.35 -2.15 13.99
CA LEU A 80 5.93 -2.44 12.70
C LEU A 80 7.46 -2.33 12.73
N ALA A 81 8.11 -3.13 11.92
CA ALA A 81 9.55 -3.08 11.78
C ALA A 81 9.94 -1.82 11.00
N GLU A 82 10.93 -1.10 11.54
CA GLU A 82 11.53 0.04 10.88
C GLU A 82 12.84 -0.39 10.23
N THR A 83 13.06 0.10 9.01
CA THR A 83 14.31 -0.09 8.28
C THR A 83 14.84 1.29 7.91
N GLY A 84 16.06 1.61 8.35
CA GLY A 84 16.64 2.94 8.15
C GLY A 84 17.70 3.29 9.18
N GLY A 85 18.05 4.56 9.25
CA GLY A 85 19.06 5.16 10.14
C GLY A 85 19.07 6.67 9.95
N GLY A 86 20.07 7.41 10.45
CA GLY A 86 20.04 8.89 10.58
C GLY A 86 19.85 9.78 9.34
N LEU A 87 19.43 9.24 8.19
CA LEU A 87 18.88 9.97 7.04
C LEU A 87 17.35 9.78 6.87
N GLY A 88 16.71 8.97 7.73
CA GLY A 88 15.29 8.69 7.77
C GLY A 88 15.00 7.22 8.04
N THR A 89 13.81 6.93 8.58
CA THR A 89 13.32 5.56 8.79
C THR A 89 12.17 5.26 7.84
N SER A 90 12.08 4.01 7.39
CA SER A 90 10.98 3.51 6.59
C SER A 90 10.31 2.35 7.28
N THR A 91 9.00 2.45 7.44
CA THR A 91 8.15 1.43 8.05
C THR A 91 7.30 0.77 6.98
N THR A 92 7.18 -0.55 7.05
CA THR A 92 6.41 -1.33 6.07
C THR A 92 5.17 -1.93 6.69
N ALA A 93 4.03 -1.81 6.01
CA ALA A 93 2.73 -2.29 6.44
C ALA A 93 2.05 -3.08 5.31
N SER A 94 1.74 -4.35 5.57
CA SER A 94 1.13 -5.24 4.58
C SER A 94 -0.36 -5.47 4.86
N PHE A 95 -1.17 -5.33 3.81
CA PHE A 95 -2.61 -5.54 3.82
C PHE A 95 -2.99 -6.54 2.75
N GLU A 96 -4.08 -7.28 2.98
CA GLU A 96 -4.64 -8.21 2.00
C GLU A 96 -6.10 -7.85 1.75
N PHE A 97 -6.50 -7.71 0.50
CA PHE A 97 -7.88 -7.47 0.08
C PHE A 97 -8.39 -8.63 -0.75
N GLN A 98 -9.67 -8.95 -0.60
CA GLN A 98 -10.36 -9.94 -1.43
C GLN A 98 -10.31 -9.48 -2.88
N ARG A 99 -9.89 -10.37 -3.79
CA ARG A 99 -9.95 -10.08 -5.22
C ARG A 99 -11.40 -10.01 -5.69
N SER A 100 -11.73 -8.96 -6.44
CA SER A 100 -12.96 -8.80 -7.23
C SER A 100 -12.70 -9.01 -8.72
N GLU A 101 -13.77 -9.20 -9.49
CA GLU A 101 -13.71 -9.19 -10.96
C GLU A 101 -13.31 -7.81 -11.50
N ASP A 102 -13.82 -6.74 -10.88
CA ASP A 102 -13.42 -5.37 -11.19
C ASP A 102 -11.99 -5.10 -10.70
N ILE A 103 -11.21 -4.43 -11.55
CA ILE A 103 -9.83 -4.05 -11.26
C ILE A 103 -9.81 -2.88 -10.26
N PRO A 104 -8.91 -2.88 -9.27
CA PRO A 104 -8.65 -1.72 -8.42
C PRO A 104 -8.25 -0.49 -9.24
N ARG A 105 -8.88 0.65 -8.94
CA ARG A 105 -8.60 1.94 -9.59
C ARG A 105 -7.98 2.95 -8.64
N GLN A 106 -8.23 2.79 -7.34
CA GLN A 106 -7.78 3.75 -6.33
C GLN A 106 -7.39 3.04 -5.05
N LEU A 107 -6.30 3.50 -4.43
CA LEU A 107 -5.90 3.14 -3.08
C LEU A 107 -5.89 4.40 -2.22
N LEU A 108 -6.53 4.32 -1.06
CA LEU A 108 -6.44 5.32 0.00
C LEU A 108 -5.61 4.75 1.13
N VAL A 109 -4.62 5.50 1.61
CA VAL A 109 -3.79 5.15 2.77
C VAL A 109 -3.93 6.26 3.79
N THR A 110 -4.41 5.94 4.99
CA THR A 110 -4.54 6.91 6.08
C THR A 110 -3.54 6.59 7.18
N TYR A 111 -2.78 7.61 7.59
CA TYR A 111 -1.85 7.54 8.71
C TYR A 111 -1.97 8.82 9.54
N GLN A 112 -2.07 8.69 10.86
CA GLN A 112 -2.27 9.81 11.80
C GLN A 112 -3.38 10.79 11.39
N GLY A 113 -4.49 10.26 10.84
CA GLY A 113 -5.65 11.05 10.42
C GLY A 113 -5.48 11.80 9.09
N GLN A 114 -4.35 11.65 8.41
CA GLN A 114 -4.13 12.22 7.09
C GLN A 114 -4.15 11.11 6.02
N THR A 115 -4.75 11.40 4.86
CA THR A 115 -4.98 10.40 3.81
C THR A 115 -4.21 10.72 2.54
N ALA A 116 -3.34 9.82 2.12
CA ALA A 116 -2.77 9.78 0.78
C ALA A 116 -3.72 9.04 -0.18
N GLN A 117 -3.90 9.56 -1.37
CA GLN A 117 -4.69 8.95 -2.44
C GLN A 117 -3.79 8.60 -3.62
N PHE A 118 -3.87 7.34 -4.06
CA PHE A 118 -3.14 6.79 -5.19
C PHE A 118 -4.13 6.38 -6.28
N ASN A 119 -3.86 6.80 -7.52
CA ASN A 119 -4.54 6.25 -8.68
C ASN A 119 -3.77 5.01 -9.15
N ILE A 120 -4.47 3.90 -9.31
CA ILE A 120 -3.90 2.65 -9.78
C ILE A 120 -4.02 2.63 -11.30
N ILE A 121 -2.90 2.50 -11.99
CA ILE A 121 -2.85 2.49 -13.45
C ILE A 121 -2.39 1.10 -13.86
N PRO A 122 -3.22 0.31 -14.56
CA PRO A 122 -2.79 -0.96 -15.11
C PRO A 122 -1.62 -0.73 -16.08
N THR A 123 -0.43 -1.23 -15.76
CA THR A 123 0.71 -1.23 -16.70
C THR A 123 1.02 -2.66 -17.11
N GLN A 124 1.50 -2.84 -18.34
CA GLN A 124 1.91 -4.15 -18.83
C GLN A 124 3.26 -4.63 -18.26
N GLU A 125 4.01 -3.76 -17.54
CA GLU A 125 5.45 -3.95 -17.29
C GLU A 125 5.83 -4.32 -15.84
N ASP A 126 4.91 -4.26 -14.87
CA ASP A 126 5.30 -4.32 -13.44
C ASP A 126 5.36 -5.75 -12.85
N ARG A 127 5.84 -6.72 -13.63
CA ARG A 127 5.93 -8.13 -13.18
C ARG A 127 7.05 -8.39 -12.17
N ALA A 128 8.10 -7.55 -12.16
CA ALA A 128 9.33 -7.84 -11.43
C ALA A 128 9.29 -7.54 -9.92
N MET A 129 8.32 -6.76 -9.43
CA MET A 129 8.23 -6.38 -8.01
C MET A 129 7.33 -7.31 -7.16
N CYS A 130 6.65 -8.27 -7.78
CA CYS A 130 5.68 -9.16 -7.13
C CYS A 130 6.10 -10.64 -7.13
N GLU A 131 7.36 -10.94 -7.51
CA GLU A 131 7.95 -12.30 -7.54
C GLU A 131 8.97 -12.50 -6.40
#